data_AF-A0A1G5DFY6-F1
#
_entry.id   AF-A0A1G5DFY6-F1
#
_cell.length_a   1.000
_cell.length_b   1.000
_cell.length_c   1.000
_cell.angle_alpha   90.00
_cell.angle_beta   90.00
_cell.angle_gamma   90.00
#
_symmetry.space_group_name_H-M   'P 1'
#
loop_
_entity.id
_entity.type
_entity.pdbx_description
1 polymer ?
#
loop_
_entity_poly.entity_id
_entity_poly.type
_entity_poly.pdbx_seq_one_letter_code
_entity_poly.pdbx_strand_id
1 'polypeptide(L)' 'MTLLMRDREKIEEGRREGIKEGIKEGSRYGDAKRLVSAVQKMMDKYHFSFEDACDGCDATVEEYHKAVELLKKEDIT' A
#
# COMPACT_ATOMS: atom_id res chain seq x y z
N MET A 1 19.16 -14.31 33.76
CA MET A 1 19.20 -13.52 32.51
C MET A 1 20.28 -12.44 32.64
N THR A 2 21.37 -12.52 31.88
CA THR A 2 22.44 -11.49 31.92
C THR A 2 22.00 -10.22 31.19
N LEU A 3 22.60 -9.07 31.50
CA LEU A 3 22.29 -7.79 30.81
C LEU A 3 22.46 -7.92 29.28
N LEU A 4 23.52 -8.61 28.84
CA LEU A 4 23.81 -8.88 27.43
C LEU A 4 22.71 -9.66 26.70
N MET A 5 22.04 -10.60 27.38
CA MET A 5 20.92 -11.34 26.76
C MET A 5 19.69 -10.43 26.56
N ARG A 6 19.39 -9.57 27.54
CA ARG A 6 18.28 -8.61 27.46
C ARG A 6 18.47 -7.58 26.35
N ASP A 7 19.69 -7.10 26.15
CA ASP A 7 19.97 -6.12 25.09
C ASP A 7 19.87 -6.74 23.69
N ARG A 8 20.30 -8.00 23.55
CA ARG A 8 20.17 -8.75 22.29
C ARG A 8 18.72 -9.04 21.93
N GLU A 9 17.89 -9.38 22.92
CA GLU A 9 16.44 -9.58 22.73
C GLU A 9 15.76 -8.29 22.24
N LYS A 10 16.09 -7.13 22.82
CA LYS A 10 15.53 -5.84 22.41
C LYS A 10 15.92 -5.44 20.99
N ILE A 11 17.17 -5.68 20.59
CA ILE A 11 17.62 -5.40 19.22
C ILE A 11 16.87 -6.29 18.22
N GLU A 12 16.69 -7.56 18.54
CA GLU A 12 15.98 -8.50 17.69
C GLU A 12 14.48 -8.17 17.59
N GLU A 13 13.88 -7.73 18.69
CA GLU A 13 12.50 -7.22 18.72
C GLU A 13 12.34 -5.99 17.82
N GLY A 14 13.21 -4.99 17.96
CA GLY A 14 13.19 -3.79 17.11
C GLY A 14 13.39 -4.11 15.62
N ARG A 15 14.28 -5.07 15.30
CA ARG A 15 14.46 -5.56 13.93
C ARG A 15 13.18 -6.20 13.38
N ARG A 16 12.52 -7.04 14.18
CA ARG A 16 11.28 -7.72 13.79
C ARG A 16 10.14 -6.72 13.57
N GLU A 17 10.02 -5.73 14.44
CA GLU A 17 9.03 -4.65 14.30
C GLU A 17 9.29 -3.82 13.05
N GLY A 18 10.54 -3.42 12.79
CA GLY A 18 10.90 -2.67 11.57
C GLY A 18 10.55 -3.43 10.29
N ILE A 19 10.81 -4.74 10.24
CA ILE A 19 10.43 -5.59 9.10
C ILE A 19 8.91 -5.66 8.95
N LYS A 20 8.19 -5.81 10.06
CA LYS A 20 6.72 -5.90 10.05
C LYS A 20 6.09 -4.62 9.50
N GLU A 21 6.55 -3.46 9.96
CA GLU A 21 6.07 -2.17 9.47
C GLU A 21 6.45 -1.95 7.99
N GLY A 22 7.67 -2.32 7.59
CA GLY A 22 8.09 -2.25 6.18
C GLY A 22 7.24 -3.12 5.24
N ILE A 23 6.91 -4.35 5.64
CA ILE A 23 6.02 -5.23 4.87
C ILE A 23 4.61 -4.64 4.78
N LYS A 24 4.10 -4.08 5.88
CA LYS A 24 2.76 -3.49 5.93
C LYS A 24 2.65 -2.29 4.99
N GLU A 25 3.62 -1.38 5.02
CA GLU A 25 3.62 -0.20 4.14
C GLU A 25 3.82 -0.61 2.68
N GLY A 26 4.73 -1.54 2.40
CA GLY A 26 4.94 -2.07 1.04
C GLY A 26 3.70 -2.77 0.47
N SER A 27 2.95 -3.52 1.29
CA SER A 27 1.69 -4.14 0.88
C SER A 27 0.65 -3.07 0.52
N ARG A 28 0.51 -2.05 1.38
CA ARG A 28 -0.44 -0.96 1.18
C ARG A 28 -0.14 -0.16 -0.09
N TYR A 29 1.13 0.09 -0.39
CA TYR A 29 1.55 0.72 -1.65
C TYR A 29 1.26 -0.17 -2.86
N GLY A 30 1.59 -1.46 -2.76
CA GLY A 30 1.31 -2.44 -3.81
C GLY A 30 -0.18 -2.51 -4.15
N ASP A 31 -1.04 -2.52 -3.13
CA ASP A 31 -2.50 -2.54 -3.28
C ASP A 31 -3.00 -1.25 -3.94
N ALA A 32 -2.51 -0.07 -3.51
CA ALA A 32 -2.86 1.21 -4.11
C ALA A 32 -2.46 1.26 -5.60
N LYS A 33 -1.24 0.83 -5.93
CA LYS A 33 -0.74 0.78 -7.31
C LYS A 33 -1.56 -0.18 -8.17
N ARG A 34 -1.94 -1.34 -7.63
CA ARG A 34 -2.78 -2.33 -8.29
C ARG A 34 -4.15 -1.76 -8.60
N LEU A 35 -4.79 -1.10 -7.62
CA LEU A 35 -6.10 -0.49 -7.78
C LEU A 35 -6.09 0.58 -8.87
N VAL A 36 -5.16 1.54 -8.79
CA VAL A 36 -5.07 2.63 -9.78
C VAL A 36 -4.85 2.08 -11.19
N SER A 37 -3.95 1.10 -11.32
CA SER A 37 -3.67 0.47 -12.62
C SER A 37 -4.86 -0.33 -13.16
N ALA A 38 -5.67 -0.94 -12.29
CA ALA A 38 -6.85 -1.70 -12.68
C ALA A 38 -7.95 -0.77 -13.21
N VAL A 39 -8.26 0.30 -12.46
CA VAL A 39 -9.25 1.31 -12.85
C VAL A 39 -8.86 1.98 -14.18
N GLN A 40 -7.58 2.37 -14.33
CA GLN A 40 -7.09 2.94 -15.60
C GLN A 40 -7.24 1.96 -16.77
N LYS A 41 -6.91 0.67 -16.58
CA LYS A 41 -7.11 -0.35 -17.62
C LYS A 41 -8.58 -0.52 -18.00
N MET A 42 -9.50 -0.43 -17.04
CA MET A 42 -10.95 -0.50 -17.28
C MET A 42 -11.41 0.68 -18.16
N MET A 43 -10.94 1.88 -17.86
CA MET A 43 -11.22 3.07 -18.67
C MET A 43 -10.61 3.00 -20.06
N ASP A 44 -9.32 2.65 -20.16
CA ASP A 44 -8.57 2.71 -21.42
C ASP A 44 -8.97 1.60 -22.39
N LYS A 45 -9.14 0.37 -21.89
CA LYS A 45 -9.33 -0.83 -22.72
C LYS A 45 -10.79 -1.19 -22.92
N TYR A 46 -11.62 -0.98 -21.90
CA TYR A 46 -13.02 -1.37 -21.91
C TYR A 46 -13.96 -0.17 -22.08
N HIS A 47 -13.40 1.06 -22.11
CA HIS A 47 -14.14 2.31 -22.30
C HIS A 47 -15.24 2.54 -21.25
N PHE A 48 -15.01 2.02 -20.04
CA PHE A 48 -15.93 2.25 -18.92
C PHE A 48 -15.83 3.70 -18.46
N SER A 49 -16.94 4.23 -17.93
CA SER A 49 -16.87 5.49 -17.20
C SER A 49 -15.98 5.33 -15.97
N PHE A 50 -15.47 6.44 -15.43
CA PHE A 50 -14.65 6.38 -14.23
C PHE A 50 -15.38 5.73 -13.04
N GLU A 51 -16.67 6.03 -12.89
CA GLU A 51 -17.52 5.48 -11.83
C GLU A 51 -17.72 3.97 -12.00
N ASP A 52 -18.02 3.51 -13.23
CA ASP A 52 -18.17 2.08 -13.54
C ASP A 52 -16.84 1.32 -13.44
N ALA A 53 -15.72 1.98 -13.72
CA ALA A 53 -14.38 1.40 -13.59
C ALA A 53 -13.99 1.20 -12.12
N CYS A 54 -14.36 2.14 -11.23
CA CYS A 54 -14.22 1.99 -9.79
C CYS A 54 -15.10 0.85 -9.26
N ASP A 55 -16.39 0.84 -9.62
CA ASP A 55 -17.34 -0.20 -9.22
C ASP A 55 -16.89 -1.59 -9.72
N GLY A 56 -16.46 -1.68 -10.98
CA GLY A 56 -15.91 -2.91 -11.56
C GLY A 56 -14.59 -3.39 -10.94
N CYS A 57 -13.95 -2.58 -10.09
CA CYS A 57 -12.77 -2.95 -9.30
C CYS A 57 -13.11 -3.19 -7.81
N ASP A 58 -14.40 -3.31 -7.46
CA ASP A 58 -14.90 -3.40 -6.07
C ASP A 58 -14.37 -2.27 -5.17
N ALA A 59 -14.25 -1.06 -5.74
CA ALA A 59 -13.68 0.09 -5.06
C ALA A 59 -14.54 1.35 -5.23
N THR A 60 -14.53 2.20 -4.22
CA THR A 60 -15.15 3.52 -4.30
C THR A 60 -14.24 4.53 -4.99
N VAL A 61 -14.84 5.59 -5.54
CA VAL A 61 -14.10 6.74 -6.08
C VAL A 61 -13.16 7.36 -5.04
N GLU A 62 -13.60 7.43 -3.78
CA GLU A 62 -12.78 7.93 -2.68
C GLU A 62 -11.55 7.06 -2.41
N GLU A 63 -11.68 5.74 -2.46
CA GLU A 63 -10.56 4.80 -2.30
C GLU A 63 -9.56 4.93 -3.44
N TYR A 64 -10.03 5.11 -4.68
CA TYR A 64 -9.16 5.41 -5.81
C TYR A 64 -8.37 6.72 -5.59
N HIS A 65 -9.03 7.80 -5.16
CA HIS A 65 -8.34 9.07 -4.89
C HIS A 65 -7.31 8.94 -3.77
N LYS A 66 -7.65 8.24 -2.67
CA LYS A 66 -6.71 7.95 -1.58
C LYS A 66 -5.51 7.13 -2.08
N ALA A 67 -5.73 6.16 -2.96
CA ALA A 67 -4.67 5.38 -3.57
C ALA A 67 -3.75 6.28 -4.43
N VAL A 68 -4.31 7.14 -5.28
CA VAL A 68 -3.53 8.10 -6.08
C VAL A 68 -2.72 9.06 -5.20
N GLU A 69 -3.30 9.58 -4.13
CA GLU A 69 -2.58 10.46 -3.18
C GLU A 69 -1.44 9.73 -2.47
N LEU A 70 -1.64 8.47 -2.10
CA LEU A 70 -0.62 7.64 -1.48
C LEU A 70 0.57 7.46 -2.43
N LEU A 71 0.29 7.13 -3.71
CA LEU A 71 1.33 6.98 -4.73
C LEU A 71 2.12 8.29 -4.96
N LYS A 72 1.43 9.44 -5.01
CA LYS A 72 2.06 10.75 -5.20
C LYS A 72 3.00 11.16 -4.06
N LYS A 73 2.71 10.75 -2.83
CA LYS A 73 3.57 11.07 -1.68
C LYS A 73 4.90 10.34 -1.77
N GLU A 74 4.91 9.11 -2.28
CA GLU A 74 6.13 8.32 -2.45
C GLU A 74 7.01 8.82 -3.60
N ASP A 75 6.46 9.32 -4.71
CA ASP A 75 7.27 9.91 -5.80
C ASP A 75 8.04 11.18 -5.38
N ILE A 76 7.68 11.79 -4.24
CA ILE A 76 8.29 13.02 -3.70
C ILE A 76 9.32 12.73 -2.60
N THR A 77 9.46 11.49 -2.14
CA THR A 77 10.36 11.10 -1.03
C THR A 77 11.55 10.28 -1.53
#